data_AF-A0A7C4P0Q1-F1
#
_entry.id   AF-A0A7C4P0Q1-F1
#
_cell.length_a   1.000
_cell.length_b   1.000
_cell.length_c   1.000
_cell.angle_alpha   90.00
_cell.angle_beta   90.00
_cell.angle_gamma   90.00
#
_symmetry.space_group_name_H-M   'P 1'
#
loop_
_entity.id
_entity.type
_entity.pdbx_description
1 polymer ?
#
loop_
_entity_poly.entity_id
_entity_poly.type
_entity_poly.pdbx_seq_one_letter_code
_entity_poly.pdbx_strand_id
1 'polypeptide(L)'
;MDSHSTELLRLLANRLERLSVDSVWARRASGLRGNVNRVLDEIENNQQVDPQRVHLLVEYCFEILQKAAREIPDLEATKRDNISSG
;
A
#
# COMPACT_ATOMS: atom_id res chain seq x y z
N MET A 1 20.86 -1.76 6.00
CA MET A 1 19.76 -0.96 5.41
C MET A 1 19.62 0.32 6.21
N ASP A 2 19.25 1.44 5.58
CA ASP A 2 19.09 2.72 6.28
C ASP A 2 17.76 2.77 7.05
N SER A 3 17.73 3.53 8.15
CA SER A 3 16.56 3.58 9.05
C SER A 3 15.30 4.13 8.36
N HIS A 4 15.46 4.96 7.32
CA HIS A 4 14.36 5.58 6.62
C HIS A 4 13.58 4.59 5.74
N SER A 5 14.28 3.71 5.02
CA SER A 5 13.65 2.64 4.23
C SER A 5 12.81 1.70 5.10
N THR A 6 13.29 1.36 6.30
CA THR A 6 12.55 0.51 7.25
C THR A 6 11.28 1.20 7.75
N GLU A 7 11.36 2.48 8.10
CA GLU A 7 10.18 3.25 8.52
C GLU A 7 9.14 3.36 7.39
N LEU A 8 9.58 3.61 6.16
CA LEU A 8 8.71 3.63 5.00
C LEU A 8 7.99 2.29 4.80
N LEU A 9 8.70 1.16 4.91
CA LEU A 9 8.08 -0.17 4.81
C LEU A 9 7.02 -0.39 5.89
N ARG A 10 7.24 0.05 7.14
CA ARG A 10 6.22 -0.05 8.21
C ARG A 10 4.99 0.80 7.89
N LEU A 11 5.18 2.01 7.37
CA LEU A 11 4.07 2.87 6.94
C LEU A 11 3.28 2.23 5.80
N LEU A 12 3.95 1.67 4.80
CA LEU A 12 3.32 0.99 3.67
C LEU A 12 2.55 -0.26 4.14
N ALA A 13 3.11 -1.07 5.04
CA ALA A 13 2.42 -2.22 5.62
C ALA A 13 1.11 -1.81 6.31
N ASN A 14 1.14 -0.74 7.10
CA ASN A 14 -0.06 -0.22 7.77
C ASN A 14 -1.10 0.30 6.77
N ARG A 15 -0.68 0.98 5.70
CA ARG A 15 -1.60 1.45 4.65
C ARG A 15 -2.24 0.30 3.89
N LEU A 16 -1.47 -0.73 3.55
CA LEU A 16 -1.98 -1.93 2.88
C LEU A 16 -2.97 -2.70 3.75
N GLU A 17 -2.73 -2.76 5.07
CA GLU A 17 -3.66 -3.38 6.02
C GLU A 17 -5.03 -2.69 6.07
N ARG A 18 -5.06 -1.37 5.86
CA ARG A 18 -6.27 -0.55 5.96
C ARG A 18 -7.07 -0.47 4.66
N LEU A 19 -6.66 -1.17 3.61
CA LEU A 19 -7.45 -1.27 2.38
C LEU A 19 -8.77 -1.98 2.67
N SER A 20 -9.88 -1.42 2.16
CA SER A 20 -11.20 -2.03 2.32
C SER A 20 -11.20 -3.46 1.77
N VAL A 21 -11.86 -4.38 2.47
CA VAL A 21 -12.08 -5.76 2.00
C VAL A 21 -12.88 -5.81 0.70
N ASP A 22 -13.65 -4.76 0.41
CA ASP A 22 -14.44 -4.61 -0.81
C ASP A 22 -13.62 -4.07 -2.00
N SER A 23 -12.37 -3.64 -1.78
CA SER A 23 -11.48 -3.20 -2.86
C SER A 23 -11.09 -4.39 -3.73
N VAL A 24 -11.07 -4.21 -5.06
CA VAL A 24 -10.60 -5.28 -5.97
C VAL A 24 -9.09 -5.53 -5.82
N TRP A 25 -8.38 -4.62 -5.14
CA TRP A 25 -6.96 -4.73 -4.83
C TRP A 25 -6.67 -5.37 -3.47
N ALA A 26 -7.67 -5.62 -2.62
CA ALA A 26 -7.50 -6.12 -1.25
C ALA A 26 -6.69 -7.43 -1.19
N ARG A 27 -6.95 -8.37 -2.11
CA ARG A 27 -6.21 -9.63 -2.20
C ARG A 27 -4.74 -9.41 -2.54
N ARG A 28 -4.45 -8.53 -3.51
CA ARG A 28 -3.06 -8.22 -3.92
C ARG A 28 -2.32 -7.49 -2.80
N ALA A 29 -2.99 -6.56 -2.13
CA ALA A 29 -2.46 -5.86 -0.98
C ALA A 29 -2.11 -6.80 0.18
N SER A 30 -2.95 -7.79 0.48
CA SER A 30 -2.66 -8.78 1.53
C SER A 30 -1.39 -9.57 1.24
N GLY A 31 -1.21 -10.04 0.00
CA GLY A 31 0.01 -10.76 -0.39
C GLY A 31 1.25 -9.87 -0.31
N LEU A 32 1.12 -8.63 -0.78
CA LEU A 32 2.20 -7.66 -0.76
C LEU A 32 2.61 -7.26 0.66
N ARG A 33 1.62 -7.05 1.55
CA ARG A 33 1.84 -6.79 2.98
C ARG A 33 2.60 -7.95 3.65
N GLY A 34 2.27 -9.20 3.30
CA GLY A 34 3.01 -10.36 3.79
C GLY A 34 4.49 -10.33 3.38
N ASN A 35 4.80 -9.91 2.15
CA ASN A 35 6.18 -9.74 1.70
C ASN A 35 6.89 -8.58 2.41
N VAL A 36 6.20 -7.46 2.66
CA VAL A 36 6.73 -6.34 3.45
C VAL A 36 7.06 -6.79 4.87
N ASN A 37 6.14 -7.48 5.54
CA ASN A 37 6.37 -7.98 6.90
C ASN A 37 7.56 -8.94 6.93
N ARG A 38 7.67 -9.86 5.97
CA ARG A 38 8.84 -10.76 5.88
C ARG A 38 10.16 -9.97 5.76
N VAL A 39 10.22 -8.92 4.94
CA VAL A 39 11.42 -8.08 4.83
C VAL A 39 11.70 -7.33 6.12
N LEU A 40 10.67 -6.82 6.81
CA LEU A 40 10.83 -6.18 8.12
C LEU A 40 11.39 -7.17 9.16
N ASP A 41 10.87 -8.39 9.19
CA ASP A 41 11.34 -9.46 10.07
C ASP A 41 12.82 -9.80 9.77
N GLU A 42 13.20 -9.91 8.49
CA GLU A 42 14.60 -10.13 8.08
C GLU A 42 15.52 -9.01 8.61
N ILE A 43 15.11 -7.74 8.48
CA ILE A 43 15.86 -6.58 8.97
C ILE A 43 15.96 -6.60 10.51
N GLU A 44 14.87 -6.89 11.21
CA GLU A 44 14.83 -6.96 12.68
C GLU A 44 15.74 -8.06 13.23
N ASN A 45 15.91 -9.16 12.48
CA ASN A 45 16.81 -10.25 12.81
C ASN A 45 18.26 -10.03 12.34
N ASN A 46 18.62 -8.81 11.94
CA ASN A 46 19.94 -8.44 11.41
C ASN A 46 20.37 -9.25 10.17
N GLN A 47 19.41 -9.76 9.40
CA GLN A 47 19.71 -10.45 8.14
C GLN A 47 20.03 -9.44 7.04
N GLN A 48 20.91 -9.84 6.13
CA GLN A 48 21.22 -9.02 4.96
C GLN A 48 20.06 -9.09 3.97
N VAL A 49 19.43 -7.95 3.72
CA VAL A 49 18.38 -7.80 2.71
C VAL A 49 18.97 -7.10 1.48
N ASP A 50 18.63 -7.61 0.31
CA ASP A 50 18.96 -6.98 -0.98
C ASP A 50 18.23 -5.62 -1.13
N PRO A 51 18.94 -4.50 -1.29
CA PRO A 51 18.33 -3.19 -1.45
C PRO A 51 17.40 -3.10 -2.67
N GLN A 52 17.67 -3.86 -3.72
CA GLN A 52 16.88 -3.86 -4.95
C GLN A 52 15.53 -4.53 -4.72
N ARG A 53 15.50 -5.63 -3.96
CA ARG A 53 14.26 -6.24 -3.47
C ARG A 53 13.42 -5.25 -2.65
N VAL A 54 14.04 -4.45 -1.78
CA VAL A 54 13.33 -3.43 -0.99
C VAL A 54 12.75 -2.36 -1.90
N HIS A 55 13.54 -1.85 -2.84
CA HIS A 55 13.10 -0.82 -3.79
C HIS A 55 11.88 -1.27 -4.59
N LEU A 56 11.94 -2.45 -5.22
CA LEU A 56 10.81 -3.00 -5.98
C LEU A 56 9.57 -3.19 -5.09
N LEU A 57 9.75 -3.63 -3.85
CA LEU A 57 8.65 -3.83 -2.92
C LEU A 57 7.95 -2.52 -2.58
N VAL A 58 8.72 -1.45 -2.36
CA VAL A 58 8.20 -0.09 -2.15
C VAL A 58 7.40 0.39 -3.37
N GLU A 59 7.94 0.22 -4.59
CA GLU A 59 7.24 0.60 -5.83
C GLU A 59 5.89 -0.10 -5.97
N TYR A 60 5.86 -1.43 -5.77
CA TYR A 60 4.61 -2.19 -5.84
C TYR A 60 3.61 -1.77 -4.77
N CYS A 61 4.07 -1.40 -3.57
CA CYS A 61 3.18 -0.93 -2.51
C CYS A 61 2.48 0.37 -2.93
N PHE A 62 3.25 1.32 -3.48
CA PHE A 62 2.68 2.55 -4.01
C PHE A 62 1.74 2.31 -5.17
N GLU A 63 2.07 1.40 -6.09
CA GLU A 63 1.21 1.06 -7.22
C GLU A 63 -0.17 0.55 -6.76
N ILE A 64 -0.18 -0.40 -5.82
CA ILE A 64 -1.43 -0.95 -5.26
C ILE A 64 -2.24 0.12 -4.52
N LEU A 65 -1.58 0.94 -3.71
CA LEU A 65 -2.25 2.02 -2.97
C LEU A 65 -2.85 3.06 -3.93
N GLN A 66 -2.15 3.44 -5.00
CA GLN A 66 -2.67 4.36 -6.01
C GLN A 66 -3.87 3.76 -6.76
N LYS A 67 -3.79 2.48 -7.14
CA LYS A 67 -4.89 1.79 -7.82
C LYS A 67 -6.14 1.69 -6.95
N ALA A 68 -5.97 1.36 -5.67
CA ALA A 68 -7.07 1.34 -4.72
C ALA A 68 -7.65 2.73 -4.45
N ALA A 69 -6.81 3.77 -4.35
CA ALA A 69 -7.29 5.14 -4.17
C ALA A 69 -8.17 5.62 -5.34
N ARG A 70 -7.90 5.15 -6.57
CA ARG A 70 -8.71 5.47 -7.76
C ARG A 70 -10.09 4.80 -7.77
N GLU A 71 -10.35 3.81 -6.91
CA GLU A 71 -11.69 3.22 -6.75
C GLU A 71 -12.64 4.16 -6.00
N ILE A 72 -12.09 5.14 -5.26
CA ILE A 72 -12.89 6.11 -4.52
C ILE A 72 -13.45 7.10 -5.55
N PRO A 73 -14.78 7.12 -5.77
CA PRO A 73 -15.37 8.07 -6.71
C PRO A 73 -15.08 9.50 -6.25
N ASP A 74 -14.88 10.38 -7.22
CA ASP A 74 -14.64 11.79 -6.95
C ASP A 74 -15.85 12.38 -6.20
N LEU A 75 -15.63 12.82 -4.97
CA LEU A 75 -16.68 13.41 -4.11
C LEU A 75 -17.29 14.67 -4.74
N GLU A 76 -16.52 15.43 -5.52
CA GLU A 76 -17.02 16.62 -6.22
C GLU A 76 -17.86 16.25 -7.44
N ALA A 77 -17.53 15.15 -8.14
CA ALA A 77 -18.40 14.61 -9.19
C ALA A 77 -19.73 14.13 -8.60
N THR A 78 -19.67 13.35 -7.53
CA THR A 78 -20.86 12.77 -6.85
C THR A 78 -21.82 13.85 -6.31
N LYS A 79 -21.31 15.04 -5.95
CA LYS A 79 -22.12 16.17 -5.47
C LYS A 79 -22.84 16.92 -6.59
N ARG A 80 -22.28 16.96 -7.81
CA ARG A 80 -22.87 17.66 -8.98
C ARG A 80 -24.08 16.91 -9.56
N ASP A 81 -24.03 15.58 -9.57
CA ASP A 81 -25.14 14.73 -10.04
C ASP A 81 -26.39 14.85 -9.15
N ASN A 82 -26.19 15.05 -7.84
CA ASN A 82 -27.29 15.22 -6.88
C ASN A 82 -27.92 16.62 -6.89
N ILE A 83 -27.22 17.64 -7.40
CA ILE A 83 -27.75 19.02 -7.50
C ILE A 83 -28.47 19.27 -8.83
N SER A 84 -28.12 18.54 -9.90
CA SER A 84 -28.75 18.70 -11.22
C SER A 84 -30.03 17.89 -11.42
N SER A 85 -30.40 17.05 -10.45
CA SER A 85 -31.60 16.19 -10.49
C SER A 85 -32.71 16.65 -9.53
N GLY A 86 -32.58 17.83 -8.92
CA GLY A 86 -33.52 18.41 -7.95
C GLY A 86 -34.25 19.65 -8.46
#